data_AF-A0A1E5QAZ1-F1
#
_entry.id   AF-A0A1E5QAZ1-F1
#
_cell.length_a   1.000
_cell.length_b   1.000
_cell.length_c   1.000
_cell.angle_alpha   90.00
_cell.angle_beta   90.00
_cell.angle_gamma   90.00
#
_symmetry.space_group_name_H-M   'P 1'
#
loop_
_entity.id
_entity.type
_entity.pdbx_description
1 polymer ?
#
loop_
_entity_poly.entity_id
_entity_poly.type
_entity_poly.pdbx_seq_one_letter_code
_entity_poly.pdbx_strand_id
1 'polypeptide(L)'
;MVLDKGFVKRNLLMSQQPEKIEKEDGTTEWHLDGRLHREDGPAAIRPDGSKGWFLNGKQHRLDGPAVELADGTQEWWVNGALHREDGPALIEAYGSKEWYFNGKLHREGGPAVEREDGTLQWWVHGERHREDGPAVVEEHEMRQWWANGKLHREDGPAIEYDDGTQEWYILGMPVSEDVAMDADKRADFMKKMINPV
;
A
#
# COMPACT_ATOMS: atom_id res chain seq x y z
N MET A 1 -2.07 -51.87 -49.23
CA MET A 1 -2.32 -52.34 -47.84
C MET A 1 -0.95 -52.65 -47.27
N VAL A 2 -0.42 -52.01 -46.21
CA VAL A 2 -1.04 -51.27 -45.11
C VAL A 2 -0.08 -50.13 -44.71
N LEU A 3 -0.65 -48.95 -44.46
CA LEU A 3 -0.04 -47.81 -43.78
C LEU A 3 0.01 -48.09 -42.27
N ASP A 4 1.11 -47.76 -41.60
CA ASP A 4 1.09 -47.46 -40.16
C ASP A 4 2.25 -46.49 -39.84
N LYS A 5 2.07 -45.16 -39.83
CA LYS A 5 1.40 -44.29 -38.85
C LYS A 5 1.91 -44.43 -37.40
N GLY A 6 3.15 -43.99 -37.20
CA GLY A 6 3.68 -43.64 -35.88
C GLY A 6 4.24 -42.21 -35.85
N PHE A 7 3.44 -41.20 -36.19
CA PHE A 7 3.81 -39.80 -35.95
C PHE A 7 3.76 -39.58 -34.43
N VAL A 8 4.91 -39.73 -33.77
CA VAL A 8 5.07 -39.36 -32.37
C VAL A 8 4.84 -37.85 -32.29
N LYS A 9 3.63 -37.44 -31.89
CA LYS A 9 3.40 -36.10 -31.36
C LYS A 9 4.28 -35.95 -30.13
N ARG A 10 5.50 -35.44 -30.33
CA ARG A 10 6.26 -34.78 -29.28
C ARG A 10 5.46 -33.52 -28.91
N ASN A 11 4.49 -33.67 -28.01
CA ASN A 11 4.03 -32.55 -27.20
C ASN A 11 5.18 -32.20 -26.26
N LEU A 12 6.16 -31.49 -26.82
CA LEU A 12 7.14 -30.77 -26.04
C LEU A 12 6.35 -29.59 -25.44
N LEU A 13 6.03 -29.68 -24.16
CA LEU A 13 5.70 -28.52 -23.34
C LEU A 13 6.94 -27.62 -23.35
N MET A 14 7.13 -26.88 -24.44
CA MET A 14 8.07 -25.77 -24.45
C MET A 14 7.46 -24.75 -23.50
N SER A 15 8.07 -24.56 -22.33
CA SER A 15 7.96 -23.28 -21.63
C SER A 15 8.39 -22.24 -22.66
N GLN A 16 7.42 -21.52 -23.21
CA GLN A 16 7.68 -20.43 -24.15
C GLN A 16 8.62 -19.46 -23.41
N GLN A 17 9.79 -19.20 -23.97
CA GLN A 17 10.68 -18.18 -23.41
C GLN A 17 10.11 -16.79 -23.75
N PRO A 18 10.25 -15.79 -22.88
CA PRO A 18 9.82 -14.44 -23.19
C PRO A 18 10.51 -13.89 -24.45
N GLU A 19 9.74 -13.27 -25.33
CA GLU A 19 10.21 -12.52 -26.51
C GLU A 19 10.77 -11.16 -26.09
N LYS A 20 12.02 -10.86 -26.48
CA LYS A 20 12.64 -9.55 -26.26
C LYS A 20 12.25 -8.58 -27.39
N ILE A 21 11.75 -7.41 -27.03
CA ILE A 21 11.37 -6.33 -27.93
C ILE A 21 12.20 -5.09 -27.60
N GLU A 22 12.84 -4.50 -28.61
CA GLU A 22 13.52 -3.20 -28.50
C GLU A 22 12.68 -2.16 -29.27
N LYS A 23 12.26 -1.11 -28.58
CA LYS A 23 11.43 -0.02 -29.12
C LYS A 23 12.31 1.11 -29.68
N GLU A 24 11.73 1.91 -30.58
CA GLU A 24 12.43 3.06 -31.19
C GLU A 24 12.90 4.11 -30.16
N ASP A 25 12.20 4.22 -29.03
CA ASP A 25 12.58 5.12 -27.93
C ASP A 25 13.77 4.59 -27.09
N GLY A 26 14.26 3.39 -27.37
CA GLY A 26 15.34 2.73 -26.62
C GLY A 26 14.87 1.84 -25.46
N THR A 27 13.56 1.74 -25.23
CA THR A 27 12.99 0.84 -24.22
C THR A 27 13.16 -0.61 -24.67
N THR A 28 13.62 -1.47 -23.75
CA THR A 28 13.68 -2.92 -23.94
C THR A 28 12.64 -3.61 -23.07
N GLU A 29 11.84 -4.50 -23.66
CA GLU A 29 10.79 -5.26 -22.97
C GLU A 29 10.91 -6.76 -23.23
N TRP A 30 10.41 -7.58 -22.31
CA TRP A 30 10.30 -9.02 -22.43
C TRP A 30 8.84 -9.44 -22.25
N HIS A 31 8.30 -10.16 -23.24
CA HIS A 31 6.88 -10.54 -23.28
C HIS A 31 6.69 -12.04 -23.39
N LEU A 32 5.79 -12.60 -22.59
CA LEU A 32 5.29 -13.97 -22.70
C LEU A 32 3.80 -13.92 -22.97
N ASP A 33 3.34 -14.57 -24.04
CA ASP A 33 1.94 -14.54 -24.49
C ASP A 33 1.36 -13.11 -24.60
N GLY A 34 2.18 -12.17 -25.09
CA GLY A 34 1.81 -10.76 -25.27
C GLY A 34 1.72 -9.94 -23.98
N ARG A 35 2.27 -10.43 -22.87
CA ARG A 35 2.30 -9.74 -21.57
C ARG A 35 3.72 -9.59 -21.07
N LEU A 36 4.05 -8.47 -20.42
CA LEU A 36 5.34 -8.29 -19.75
C LEU A 36 5.61 -9.45 -18.79
N HIS A 37 6.71 -10.16 -19.01
CA HIS A 37 7.06 -11.33 -18.23
C HIS A 37 8.56 -11.59 -18.30
N ARG A 38 9.20 -11.72 -17.15
CA ARG A 38 10.56 -12.24 -17.05
C ARG A 38 10.86 -12.76 -15.64
N GLU A 39 11.39 -13.97 -15.52
CA GLU A 39 11.70 -14.60 -14.23
C GLU A 39 13.09 -14.23 -13.68
N ASP A 40 14.04 -13.90 -14.56
CA ASP A 40 15.47 -13.74 -14.24
C ASP A 40 15.97 -12.29 -14.32
N GLY A 41 15.07 -11.32 -14.44
CA GLY A 41 15.44 -9.91 -14.57
C GLY A 41 14.23 -9.00 -14.82
N PRO A 42 14.46 -7.70 -15.04
CA PRO A 42 13.39 -6.77 -15.36
C PRO A 42 12.77 -7.14 -16.72
N ALA A 43 11.44 -7.14 -16.76
CA ALA A 43 10.68 -7.33 -17.98
C ALA A 43 10.56 -6.02 -18.78
N ALA A 44 10.91 -4.87 -18.20
CA ALA A 44 11.02 -3.60 -18.90
C ALA A 44 12.24 -2.81 -18.39
N ILE A 45 13.03 -2.25 -19.32
CA ILE A 45 14.15 -1.36 -19.04
C ILE A 45 14.02 -0.13 -19.95
N ARG A 46 13.98 1.06 -19.37
CA ARG A 46 13.87 2.34 -20.08
C ARG A 46 15.24 2.98 -20.31
N PRO A 47 15.37 3.92 -21.27
CA PRO A 47 16.63 4.62 -21.56
C PRO A 47 17.22 5.42 -20.39
N ASP A 48 16.36 5.92 -19.49
CA ASP A 48 16.76 6.64 -18.29
C ASP A 48 17.34 5.72 -17.20
N GLY A 49 17.32 4.40 -17.42
CA GLY A 49 17.79 3.39 -16.48
C GLY A 49 16.69 2.82 -15.58
N SER A 50 15.46 3.32 -15.67
CA SER A 50 14.32 2.80 -14.91
C SER A 50 14.00 1.36 -15.31
N LYS A 51 13.66 0.52 -14.34
CA LYS A 51 13.42 -0.92 -14.51
C LYS A 51 12.11 -1.34 -13.87
N GLY A 52 11.43 -2.29 -14.51
CA GLY A 52 10.22 -2.92 -13.99
C GLY A 52 10.28 -4.44 -14.11
N TRP A 53 9.91 -5.14 -13.04
CA TRP A 53 9.82 -6.60 -12.98
C TRP A 53 8.37 -7.03 -13.04
N PHE A 54 8.08 -7.95 -13.96
CA PHE A 54 6.73 -8.42 -14.20
C PHE A 54 6.72 -9.94 -14.37
N LEU A 55 5.67 -10.56 -13.83
CA LEU A 55 5.29 -11.94 -14.14
C LEU A 55 3.86 -11.94 -14.67
N ASN A 56 3.68 -12.47 -15.87
CA ASN A 56 2.37 -12.61 -16.53
C ASN A 56 1.57 -11.30 -16.59
N GLY A 57 2.26 -10.18 -16.84
CA GLY A 57 1.68 -8.84 -16.96
C GLY A 57 1.42 -8.13 -15.64
N LYS A 58 1.80 -8.69 -14.49
CA LYS A 58 1.66 -8.06 -13.18
C LYS A 58 3.02 -7.71 -12.60
N GLN A 59 3.18 -6.52 -12.02
CA GLN A 59 4.37 -6.16 -11.26
C GLN A 59 4.61 -7.20 -10.17
N HIS A 60 5.80 -7.79 -10.16
CA HIS A 60 6.11 -8.89 -9.25
C HIS A 60 7.62 -9.04 -9.09
N ARG A 61 8.08 -9.04 -7.84
CA ARG A 61 9.43 -9.48 -7.46
C ARG A 61 9.45 -9.87 -5.97
N LEU A 62 10.17 -10.94 -5.62
CA LEU A 62 10.25 -11.44 -4.23
C LEU A 62 11.52 -11.01 -3.49
N ASP A 63 12.59 -10.70 -4.20
CA ASP A 63 13.94 -10.48 -3.66
C ASP A 63 14.42 -9.03 -3.75
N GLY A 64 13.53 -8.11 -4.13
CA GLY A 64 13.86 -6.71 -4.33
C GLY A 64 12.66 -5.90 -4.82
N PRO A 65 12.86 -4.61 -5.13
CA PRO A 65 11.82 -3.77 -5.69
C PRO A 65 11.43 -4.26 -7.09
N ALA A 66 10.13 -4.31 -7.35
CA ALA A 66 9.59 -4.60 -8.67
C ALA A 66 9.57 -3.37 -9.58
N VAL A 67 9.82 -2.18 -9.03
CA VAL A 67 10.06 -0.94 -9.78
C VAL A 67 11.28 -0.25 -9.19
N GLU A 68 12.25 0.09 -10.04
CA GLU A 68 13.39 0.94 -9.72
C GLU A 68 13.39 2.10 -10.71
N LEU A 69 13.13 3.33 -10.25
CA LEU A 69 13.11 4.52 -11.11
C LEU A 69 14.47 5.23 -11.10
N ALA A 70 14.74 5.97 -12.17
CA ALA A 70 15.99 6.72 -12.35
C ALA A 70 16.23 7.81 -11.28
N ASP A 71 15.16 8.33 -10.67
CA ASP A 71 15.23 9.31 -9.58
C ASP A 71 15.60 8.67 -8.22
N GLY A 72 15.63 7.34 -8.13
CA GLY A 72 15.90 6.59 -6.90
C GLY A 72 14.65 6.04 -6.21
N THR A 73 13.45 6.31 -6.73
CA THR A 73 12.19 5.74 -6.20
C THR A 73 12.17 4.22 -6.38
N GLN A 74 11.75 3.51 -5.34
CA GLN A 74 11.69 2.05 -5.30
C GLN A 74 10.32 1.57 -4.81
N GLU A 75 9.75 0.59 -5.51
CA GLU A 75 8.46 0.00 -5.16
C GLU A 75 8.53 -1.53 -5.12
N TRP A 76 8.01 -2.14 -4.07
CA TRP A 76 7.93 -3.59 -3.89
C TRP A 76 6.52 -4.06 -4.19
N TRP A 77 6.40 -4.89 -5.23
CA TRP A 77 5.13 -5.44 -5.68
C TRP A 77 5.18 -6.96 -5.70
N VAL A 78 4.11 -7.58 -5.22
CA VAL A 78 3.87 -9.01 -5.34
C VAL A 78 2.51 -9.21 -6.00
N ASN A 79 2.50 -9.86 -7.15
CA ASN A 79 1.28 -10.19 -7.90
C ASN A 79 0.38 -8.98 -8.21
N GLY A 80 0.99 -7.82 -8.49
CA GLY A 80 0.28 -6.59 -8.84
C GLY A 80 -0.28 -5.81 -7.65
N ALA A 81 0.15 -6.12 -6.42
CA ALA A 81 -0.14 -5.32 -5.23
C ALA A 81 1.15 -4.88 -4.53
N LEU A 82 1.20 -3.62 -4.07
CA LEU A 82 2.28 -3.15 -3.19
C LEU A 82 2.35 -4.03 -1.95
N HIS A 83 3.51 -4.59 -1.66
CA HIS A 83 3.67 -5.57 -0.60
C HIS A 83 5.13 -5.67 -0.17
N ARG A 84 5.38 -5.54 1.14
CA ARG A 84 6.66 -5.90 1.75
C ARG A 84 6.48 -6.22 3.23
N GLU A 85 7.10 -7.30 3.70
CA GLU A 85 7.00 -7.74 5.11
C GLU A 85 7.98 -6.98 6.02
N ASP A 86 9.23 -6.81 5.57
CA ASP A 86 10.33 -6.31 6.43
C ASP A 86 10.72 -4.84 6.19
N GLY A 87 9.84 -4.03 5.60
CA GLY A 87 10.16 -2.63 5.31
C GLY A 87 9.09 -1.91 4.50
N PRO A 88 9.34 -0.66 4.09
CA PRO A 88 8.41 0.08 3.26
C PRO A 88 8.30 -0.55 1.87
N ALA A 89 7.07 -0.65 1.37
CA ALA A 89 6.80 -1.12 0.02
C ALA A 89 6.93 0.00 -1.02
N LEU A 90 6.99 1.26 -0.59
CA LEU A 90 7.34 2.42 -1.42
C LEU A 90 8.38 3.26 -0.67
N ILE A 91 9.47 3.60 -1.36
CA ILE A 91 10.45 4.57 -0.92
C ILE A 91 10.60 5.59 -2.04
N GLU A 92 10.20 6.83 -1.81
CA GLU A 92 10.36 7.91 -2.77
C GLU A 92 11.78 8.48 -2.73
N ALA A 93 12.23 9.07 -3.85
CA ALA A 93 13.56 9.68 -3.97
C ALA A 93 13.89 10.71 -2.87
N TYR A 94 12.88 11.45 -2.40
CA TYR A 94 13.03 12.50 -1.37
C TYR A 94 12.82 12.00 0.06
N GLY A 95 12.71 10.68 0.26
CA GLY A 95 12.78 10.06 1.58
C GLY A 95 11.44 9.68 2.21
N SER A 96 10.30 10.05 1.60
CA SER A 96 9.00 9.53 2.01
C SER A 96 8.95 8.01 1.90
N LYS A 97 8.28 7.37 2.86
CA LYS A 97 8.16 5.91 2.94
C LYS A 97 6.74 5.50 3.25
N GLU A 98 6.28 4.47 2.56
CA GLU A 98 4.97 3.88 2.82
C GLU A 98 5.07 2.36 2.94
N TRP A 99 4.42 1.82 3.97
CA TRP A 99 4.37 0.39 4.26
C TRP A 99 3.05 -0.18 3.78
N TYR A 100 3.14 -1.17 2.89
CA TYR A 100 1.98 -1.86 2.37
C TYR A 100 2.08 -3.36 2.58
N PHE A 101 0.95 -3.96 2.91
CA PHE A 101 0.76 -5.41 2.92
C PHE A 101 -0.46 -5.75 2.07
N ASN A 102 -0.25 -6.51 0.99
CA ASN A 102 -1.29 -6.89 0.03
C ASN A 102 -2.10 -5.70 -0.50
N GLY A 103 -1.41 -4.61 -0.87
CA GLY A 103 -2.00 -3.42 -1.47
C GLY A 103 -2.70 -2.49 -0.48
N LYS A 104 -2.58 -2.73 0.83
CA LYS A 104 -3.15 -1.88 1.87
C LYS A 104 -2.06 -1.29 2.76
N LEU A 105 -2.18 -0.01 3.10
CA LEU A 105 -1.33 0.62 4.11
C LEU A 105 -1.42 -0.17 5.43
N HIS A 106 -0.28 -0.62 5.94
CA HIS A 106 -0.24 -1.45 7.14
C HIS A 106 1.15 -1.46 7.77
N ARG A 107 1.22 -1.19 9.08
CA ARG A 107 2.41 -1.43 9.91
C ARG A 107 2.02 -1.54 11.38
N GLU A 108 2.41 -2.63 12.05
CA GLU A 108 2.07 -2.85 13.48
C GLU A 108 2.95 -2.05 14.45
N GLY A 109 4.22 -1.81 14.10
CA GLY A 109 5.21 -1.22 15.02
C GLY A 109 5.50 0.27 14.83
N GLY A 110 4.76 0.97 13.98
CA GLY A 110 5.06 2.36 13.64
C GLY A 110 4.11 2.95 12.60
N PRO A 111 4.37 4.17 12.13
CA PRO A 111 3.56 4.78 11.08
C PRO A 111 3.71 4.00 9.77
N ALA A 112 2.60 3.77 9.09
CA ALA A 112 2.60 3.17 7.76
C ALA A 112 2.87 4.22 6.66
N VAL A 113 2.84 5.51 6.99
CA VAL A 113 3.27 6.62 6.12
C VAL A 113 4.20 7.52 6.91
N GLU A 114 5.39 7.76 6.37
CA GLU A 114 6.35 8.76 6.84
C GLU A 114 6.65 9.69 5.66
N ARG A 115 6.27 10.97 5.75
CA ARG A 115 6.53 11.96 4.69
C ARG A 115 7.78 12.78 5.00
N GLU A 116 8.37 13.37 3.95
CA GLU A 116 9.51 14.28 4.08
C GLU A 116 9.23 15.50 4.96
N ASP A 117 7.99 16.01 4.95
CA ASP A 117 7.54 17.15 5.76
C ASP A 117 7.34 16.82 7.26
N GLY A 118 7.64 15.60 7.68
CA GLY A 118 7.47 15.15 9.06
C GLY A 118 6.09 14.55 9.35
N THR A 119 5.16 14.53 8.39
CA THR A 119 3.84 13.91 8.57
C THR A 119 3.97 12.42 8.81
N LEU A 120 3.34 11.95 9.90
CA LEU A 120 3.29 10.53 10.26
C LEU A 120 1.83 10.06 10.30
N GLN A 121 1.56 8.90 9.67
CA GLN A 121 0.22 8.30 9.71
C GLN A 121 0.27 6.81 10.05
N TRP A 122 -0.56 6.38 10.99
CA TRP A 122 -0.67 5.00 11.43
C TRP A 122 -1.86 4.32 10.77
N TRP A 123 -1.58 3.17 10.14
CA TRP A 123 -2.56 2.37 9.43
C TRP A 123 -2.34 0.90 9.72
N VAL A 124 -3.43 0.16 9.92
CA VAL A 124 -3.43 -1.28 10.08
C VAL A 124 -4.47 -1.86 9.13
N HIS A 125 -4.02 -2.68 8.17
CA HIS A 125 -4.89 -3.36 7.19
C HIS A 125 -5.77 -2.41 6.36
N GLY A 126 -5.24 -1.22 6.04
CA GLY A 126 -5.92 -0.19 5.27
C GLY A 126 -6.84 0.70 6.09
N GLU A 127 -6.93 0.50 7.41
CA GLU A 127 -7.71 1.35 8.31
C GLU A 127 -6.78 2.22 9.14
N ARG A 128 -7.07 3.52 9.20
CA ARG A 128 -6.32 4.44 10.06
C ARG A 128 -6.64 4.11 11.51
N HIS A 129 -5.61 3.80 12.29
CA HIS A 129 -5.78 3.27 13.64
C HIS A 129 -4.50 3.47 14.45
N ARG A 130 -4.64 3.87 15.72
CA ARG A 130 -3.58 3.79 16.72
C ARG A 130 -4.17 3.73 18.13
N GLU A 131 -3.69 2.80 18.96
CA GLU A 131 -4.20 2.63 20.35
C GLU A 131 -3.59 3.67 21.31
N ASP A 132 -2.27 3.89 21.23
CA ASP A 132 -1.53 4.65 22.25
C ASP A 132 -1.17 6.10 21.83
N GLY A 133 -1.96 6.72 20.96
CA GLY A 133 -1.70 8.10 20.54
C GLY A 133 -2.41 8.51 19.26
N PRO A 134 -2.07 9.68 18.70
CA PRO A 134 -2.67 10.15 17.46
C PRO A 134 -2.24 9.27 16.28
N ALA A 135 -3.21 8.89 15.45
CA ALA A 135 -2.97 8.15 14.22
C ALA A 135 -2.57 9.07 13.05
N VAL A 136 -2.68 10.38 13.21
CA VAL A 136 -2.09 11.39 12.31
C VAL A 136 -1.35 12.42 13.14
N VAL A 137 -0.11 12.69 12.77
CA VAL A 137 0.69 13.77 13.32
C VAL A 137 1.20 14.60 12.15
N GLU A 138 0.76 15.85 12.07
CA GLU A 138 1.23 16.87 11.13
C GLU A 138 1.90 17.95 11.99
N GLU A 139 3.24 18.01 11.94
CA GLU A 139 4.01 18.91 12.80
C GLU A 139 3.61 20.37 12.53
N HIS A 140 3.35 21.10 13.61
CA HIS A 140 2.89 22.50 13.56
C HIS A 140 1.48 22.74 13.00
N GLU A 141 0.69 21.69 12.77
CA GLU A 141 -0.68 21.83 12.27
C GLU A 141 -1.69 21.14 13.19
N MET A 142 -1.61 19.81 13.31
CA MET A 142 -2.61 19.06 14.07
C MET A 142 -2.20 17.64 14.46
N ARG A 143 -2.95 17.09 15.41
CA ARG A 143 -2.92 15.67 15.79
C ARG A 143 -4.34 15.11 15.74
N GLN A 144 -4.51 13.91 15.18
CA GLN A 144 -5.82 13.26 15.08
C GLN A 144 -5.78 11.84 15.66
N TRP A 145 -6.80 11.49 16.43
CA TRP A 145 -7.00 10.16 17.00
C TRP A 145 -8.04 9.39 16.22
N TRP A 146 -7.65 8.20 15.78
CA TRP A 146 -8.47 7.32 14.96
C TRP A 146 -8.47 5.91 15.51
N ALA A 147 -9.64 5.28 15.53
CA ALA A 147 -9.82 3.87 15.84
C ALA A 147 -10.65 3.23 14.72
N ASN A 148 -10.10 2.18 14.10
CA ASN A 148 -10.76 1.37 13.06
C ASN A 148 -11.33 2.22 11.92
N GLY A 149 -10.51 3.13 11.41
CA GLY A 149 -10.87 4.01 10.30
C GLY A 149 -11.84 5.14 10.64
N LYS A 150 -12.11 5.40 11.93
CA LYS A 150 -13.01 6.46 12.38
C LYS A 150 -12.31 7.40 13.35
N LEU A 151 -12.52 8.71 13.21
CA LEU A 151 -12.14 9.69 14.24
C LEU A 151 -12.82 9.31 15.56
N HIS A 152 -12.02 9.07 16.60
CA HIS A 152 -12.55 8.58 17.86
C HIS A 152 -11.52 8.79 18.96
N ARG A 153 -11.97 9.35 20.09
CA ARG A 153 -11.19 9.40 21.33
C ARG A 153 -12.12 9.55 22.53
N GLU A 154 -11.89 8.79 23.59
CA GLU A 154 -12.74 8.77 24.78
C GLU A 154 -12.19 9.58 25.97
N ASP A 155 -10.94 10.01 25.88
CA ASP A 155 -10.17 10.64 26.98
C ASP A 155 -9.63 12.03 26.60
N GLY A 156 -10.11 12.59 25.50
CA GLY A 156 -9.69 13.88 24.99
C GLY A 156 -10.31 14.17 23.61
N PRO A 157 -9.99 15.32 23.02
CA PRO A 157 -10.45 15.65 21.68
C PRO A 157 -9.85 14.69 20.64
N ALA A 158 -10.66 14.31 19.67
CA ALA A 158 -10.20 13.46 18.58
C ALA A 158 -9.37 14.23 17.54
N ILE A 159 -9.43 15.56 17.54
CA ILE A 159 -8.52 16.44 16.79
C ILE A 159 -8.03 17.56 17.71
N GLU A 160 -6.72 17.77 17.74
CA GLU A 160 -6.06 18.90 18.40
C GLU A 160 -5.30 19.71 17.34
N TYR A 161 -5.62 20.99 17.21
CA TYR A 161 -4.92 21.92 16.33
C TYR A 161 -3.84 22.70 17.10
N ASP A 162 -2.82 23.16 16.40
CA ASP A 162 -1.72 23.95 16.98
C ASP A 162 -2.15 25.33 17.48
N ASP A 163 -3.26 25.88 16.97
CA ASP A 163 -3.86 27.12 17.47
C ASP A 163 -4.67 26.93 18.78
N GLY A 164 -4.74 25.70 19.29
CA GLY A 164 -5.47 25.33 20.50
C GLY A 164 -6.94 24.96 20.27
N THR A 165 -7.44 25.04 19.03
CA THR A 165 -8.77 24.55 18.66
C THR A 165 -8.83 23.03 18.85
N GLN A 166 -10.00 22.52 19.26
CA GLN A 166 -10.22 21.11 19.56
C GLN A 166 -11.55 20.64 18.98
N GLU A 167 -11.58 19.43 18.44
CA GLU A 167 -12.80 18.79 17.99
C GLU A 167 -12.98 17.39 18.60
N TRP A 168 -14.23 17.05 18.90
CA TRP A 168 -14.59 15.86 19.63
C TRP A 168 -15.41 14.92 18.75
N TYR A 169 -14.94 13.67 18.63
CA TYR A 169 -15.59 12.65 17.82
C TYR A 169 -15.64 11.32 18.55
N ILE A 170 -16.77 10.63 18.42
CA ILE A 170 -16.96 9.25 18.85
C ILE A 170 -17.51 8.45 17.68
N LEU A 171 -16.77 7.41 17.26
CA LEU A 171 -17.15 6.53 16.14
C LEU A 171 -17.33 7.29 14.82
N GLY A 172 -16.49 8.31 14.60
CA GLY A 172 -16.49 9.15 13.40
C GLY A 172 -17.57 10.23 13.41
N MET A 173 -18.32 10.37 14.50
CA MET A 173 -19.44 11.30 14.60
C MET A 173 -19.07 12.47 15.51
N PRO A 174 -19.32 13.72 15.08
CA PRO A 174 -19.04 14.88 15.91
C PRO A 174 -19.96 14.87 17.14
N VAL A 175 -19.37 15.10 18.30
CA VAL A 175 -20.07 15.20 19.59
C VAL A 175 -19.58 16.43 20.33
N SER A 176 -20.30 16.83 21.38
CA SER A 176 -19.79 17.81 22.32
C SER A 176 -18.75 17.19 23.27
N GLU A 177 -17.90 18.03 23.84
CA GLU A 177 -16.93 17.64 24.87
C GLU A 177 -17.59 16.86 26.01
N ASP A 178 -18.76 17.31 26.48
CA ASP A 178 -19.46 16.66 27.58
C ASP A 178 -19.94 15.25 27.22
N VAL A 179 -20.27 14.97 25.96
CA VAL A 179 -20.64 13.62 25.51
C VAL A 179 -19.39 12.75 25.36
N ALA A 180 -18.27 13.30 24.92
CA ALA A 180 -17.04 12.53 24.76
C ALA A 180 -16.40 12.18 26.12
N MET A 181 -16.38 13.11 27.07
CA MET A 181 -15.68 12.96 28.36
C MET A 181 -16.49 12.26 29.45
N ASP A 182 -17.83 12.32 29.39
CA ASP A 182 -18.71 11.64 30.35
C ASP A 182 -19.03 10.22 29.85
N ALA A 183 -18.59 9.20 30.60
CA ALA A 183 -18.73 7.81 30.20
C ALA A 183 -20.20 7.36 30.04
N ASP A 184 -21.12 7.88 30.86
CA ASP A 184 -22.54 7.51 30.80
C ASP A 184 -23.20 8.14 29.56
N LYS A 185 -22.94 9.44 29.32
CA LYS A 185 -23.43 10.12 28.10
C LYS A 185 -22.84 9.49 26.85
N ARG A 186 -21.55 9.15 26.86
CA ARG A 186 -20.87 8.48 25.75
C ARG A 186 -21.49 7.11 25.47
N ALA A 187 -21.72 6.31 26.51
CA ALA A 187 -22.35 4.99 26.37
C ALA A 187 -23.76 5.10 25.80
N ASP A 188 -24.56 6.07 26.26
CA ASP A 188 -25.90 6.31 25.73
C ASP A 188 -25.90 6.80 24.29
N PHE A 189 -24.92 7.62 23.90
CA PHE A 189 -24.69 7.99 22.51
C PHE A 189 -24.35 6.76 21.66
N MET A 190 -23.38 5.94 22.06
CA MET A 190 -22.96 4.76 21.32
C MET A 190 -24.11 3.74 21.16
N LYS A 191 -24.91 3.51 22.20
CA LYS A 191 -26.10 2.63 22.12
C LYS A 191 -27.07 3.06 21.02
N LYS A 192 -27.33 4.38 20.90
CA LYS A 192 -28.22 4.93 19.86
C LYS A 192 -27.66 4.74 18.45
N MET A 193 -26.33 4.70 18.31
CA MET A 193 -25.67 4.53 17.01
C MET A 193 -25.57 3.07 16.57
N ILE A 194 -25.46 2.13 17.51
CA ILE A 194 -25.41 0.69 17.23
C ILE A 194 -26.81 0.12 16.96
N ASN A 195 -27.84 0.66 17.63
CA ASN A 195 -29.24 0.27 17.46
C ASN A 195 -30.09 1.48 17.04
N PRO A 196 -30.04 1.92 15.78
CA PRO A 196 -30.94 2.96 15.30
C PRO A 196 -32.37 2.42 15.32
N VAL A 197 -33.28 3.14 15.99
CA VAL A 197 -34.72 2.86 16.04
C VAL A 197 -35.34 2.94 14.64
#